data_AF-A0A935P240-F1
#
_entry.id   AF-A0A935P240-F1
#
_cell.length_a   1.000
_cell.length_b   1.000
_cell.length_c   1.000
_cell.angle_alpha   90.00
_cell.angle_beta   90.00
_cell.angle_gamma   90.00
#
_symmetry.space_group_name_H-M   'P 1'
#
loop_
_entity.id
_entity.type
_entity.pdbx_description
1 polymer ?
#
loop_
_entity_poly.entity_id
_entity_poly.type
_entity_poly.pdbx_seq_one_letter_code
_entity_poly.pdbx_strand_id
1 'polypeptide(L)' 'MLDPPRAGARELMPMLADLAPEQIVYVSCDAATLARDAAQLVALGYRALRAQPIDAMPQTSHVETVLHLTRATRAT' A
#
# COMPACT_ATOMS: atom_id res chain seq x y z
N MET A 1 -0.94 9.38 -2.09
CA MET A 1 0.17 8.50 -2.51
C MET A 1 1.06 8.28 -1.32
N LEU A 2 1.47 7.04 -1.07
CA LEU A 2 2.35 6.64 0.03
C LEU A 2 3.64 6.05 -0.57
N ASP A 3 4.78 6.52 -0.11
CA ASP A 3 6.12 6.00 -0.43
C ASP A 3 6.96 6.02 0.86
N PRO A 4 6.67 5.12 1.81
CA PRO A 4 7.29 5.12 3.13
C PRO A 4 8.68 4.46 3.13
N PRO A 5 9.49 4.65 4.19
CA PRO A 5 10.71 3.88 4.38
C PRO A 5 10.39 2.38 4.53
N ARG A 6 11.43 1.52 4.52
CA ARG A 6 11.28 0.04 4.65
C ARG A 6 10.46 -0.43 5.85
N ALA A 7 10.40 0.37 6.92
CA ALA A 7 9.58 0.08 8.08
C ALA A 7 8.06 0.08 7.79
N GLY A 8 7.63 0.66 6.66
CA GLY A 8 6.25 0.83 6.24
C GLY A 8 5.61 2.12 6.78
N ALA A 9 4.29 2.22 6.62
CA ALA A 9 3.44 3.36 6.92
C ALA A 9 2.55 3.15 8.16
N ARG A 10 2.90 2.22 9.06
CA ARG A 10 2.09 1.88 10.25
C ARG A 10 1.65 3.10 11.06
N GLU A 11 2.52 4.08 11.22
CA GLU A 11 2.26 5.31 11.99
C GLU A 11 1.26 6.24 11.29
N LEU A 12 1.07 6.10 9.98
CA LEU A 12 0.12 6.89 9.19
C LEU A 12 -1.30 6.31 9.22
N MET A 13 -1.50 5.09 9.72
CA MET A 13 -2.81 4.42 9.70
C MET A 13 -3.93 5.21 10.39
N PRO A 14 -3.72 5.85 11.57
CA PRO A 14 -4.75 6.68 12.19
C PRO A 14 -5.14 7.87 11.30
N MET A 15 -4.16 8.55 10.72
CA MET A 15 -4.40 9.66 9.80
C MET A 15 -5.15 9.21 8.54
N LEU A 16 -4.82 8.03 7.99
CA LEU A 16 -5.50 7.48 6.82
C LEU A 16 -6.96 7.08 7.13
N ALA A 17 -7.22 6.60 8.35
CA ALA A 17 -8.58 6.33 8.82
C ALA A 17 -9.41 7.62 8.92
N ASP A 18 -8.81 8.70 9.42
CA ASP A 18 -9.49 10.00 9.57
C ASP A 18 -9.72 10.70 8.22
N LEU A 19 -8.69 10.73 7.37
CA LEU A 19 -8.79 11.35 6.05
C LEU A 19 -9.70 10.57 5.10
N ALA A 20 -9.76 9.25 5.26
CA ALA A 20 -10.55 8.32 4.46
C ALA A 20 -10.50 8.59 2.93
N PRO A 21 -9.30 8.73 2.32
CA PRO A 21 -9.19 9.00 0.88
C PRO A 21 -9.87 7.89 0.06
N GLU A 22 -10.47 8.25 -1.08
CA GLU A 22 -11.14 7.26 -1.93
C GLU A 22 -10.15 6.23 -2.51
N GLN A 23 -8.92 6.66 -2.80
CA GLN A 23 -7.88 5.85 -3.41
C GLN A 23 -6.56 5.99 -2.68
N ILE A 24 -5.84 4.89 -2.56
CA ILE A 24 -4.48 4.85 -2.04
C ILE A 24 -3.60 4.14 -3.08
N VAL A 25 -2.54 4.82 -3.49
CA VAL A 25 -1.42 4.20 -4.21
C VAL A 25 -0.27 4.12 -3.22
N TYR A 26 0.20 2.90 -2.96
CA TYR A 26 1.26 2.58 -2.02
C TYR A 26 2.43 1.98 -2.79
N VAL A 27 3.59 2.63 -2.73
CA VAL A 27 4.86 2.14 -3.28
C VAL A 27 5.69 1.55 -2.14
N SER A 28 6.24 0.35 -2.30
CA SER A 28 7.09 -0.28 -1.29
C SER A 28 8.16 -1.17 -1.90
N CYS A 29 9.36 -1.11 -1.33
CA CYS A 29 10.48 -1.99 -1.64
C CYS A 29 10.54 -3.25 -0.75
N ASP A 30 9.66 -3.36 0.24
CA ASP A 30 9.59 -4.47 1.20
C ASP A 30 8.19 -5.10 1.17
N ALA A 31 8.13 -6.35 0.71
CA ALA A 31 6.88 -7.08 0.55
C ALA A 31 6.21 -7.42 1.89
N ALA A 32 6.99 -7.62 2.96
CA ALA A 32 6.46 -8.00 4.26
C ALA A 32 5.77 -6.81 4.95
N THR A 33 6.40 -5.64 4.94
CA THR A 33 5.79 -4.44 5.51
C THR A 33 4.63 -3.92 4.64
N LEU A 34 4.73 -4.06 3.30
CA LEU A 34 3.60 -3.80 2.40
C LEU A 34 2.38 -4.68 2.73
N ALA A 35 2.58 -5.99 2.89
CA ALA A 35 1.49 -6.93 3.19
C ALA A 35 0.84 -6.62 4.56
N ARG A 36 1.65 -6.31 5.58
CA ARG A 36 1.16 -5.91 6.91
C ARG A 36 0.29 -4.66 6.83
N ASP A 37 0.77 -3.62 6.17
CA ASP A 37 0.07 -2.35 6.09
C ASP A 37 -1.18 -2.46 5.20
N ALA A 38 -1.11 -3.23 4.12
CA ALA A 38 -2.27 -3.55 3.29
C ALA A 38 -3.37 -4.25 4.09
N ALA A 39 -3.02 -5.18 4.98
CA ALA A 39 -3.99 -5.82 5.86
C ALA A 39 -4.66 -4.81 6.81
N GLN A 40 -3.92 -3.84 7.33
CA GLN A 40 -4.48 -2.76 8.14
C GLN A 40 -5.42 -1.86 7.33
N LEU A 41 -5.03 -1.48 6.11
CA LEU A 41 -5.90 -0.72 5.20
C LEU A 41 -7.17 -1.50 4.86
N VAL A 42 -7.08 -2.81 4.64
CA VAL A 42 -8.27 -3.66 4.42
C VAL A 42 -9.19 -3.65 5.65
N ALA A 43 -8.63 -3.73 6.87
CA ALA A 43 -9.41 -3.59 8.10
C ALA A 43 -10.07 -2.21 8.25
N LEU A 44 -9.48 -1.17 7.66
CA LEU A 44 -10.06 0.18 7.56
C LEU A 44 -11.10 0.33 6.43
N GLY A 45 -11.46 -0.75 5.74
CA GLY A 45 -12.49 -0.74 4.70
C GLY A 45 -11.97 -0.46 3.29
N TYR A 46 -10.68 -0.64 3.04
CA TYR A 46 -10.12 -0.61 1.69
C TYR A 46 -10.13 -2.00 1.03
N ARG A 47 -10.10 -2.02 -0.30
CA ARG A 47 -9.89 -3.21 -1.13
C ARG A 47 -8.67 -3.00 -1.99
N ALA A 48 -7.72 -3.94 -1.94
CA ALA A 48 -6.62 -3.99 -2.89
C ALA A 48 -7.15 -4.40 -4.27
N LEU A 49 -6.89 -3.56 -5.28
CA LEU A 49 -7.34 -3.78 -6.66
C LEU A 49 -6.25 -4.40 -7.53
N ARG A 50 -5.02 -3.90 -7.40
CA ARG A 50 -3.89 -4.34 -8.22
C ARG A 50 -2.59 -4.18 -7.45
N ALA A 51 -1.70 -5.15 -7.58
CA ALA A 51 -0.31 -5.04 -7.21
C ALA A 51 0.55 -5.19 -8.47
N GLN A 52 1.53 -4.32 -8.65
CA GLN A 52 2.48 -4.37 -9.76
C GLN A 52 3.90 -4.40 -9.19
N PRO A 53 4.59 -5.56 -9.21
CA PRO A 53 6.03 -5.60 -8.96
C PRO A 53 6.78 -4.96 -10.13
N ILE A 54 7.88 -4.29 -9.82
CA ILE A 54 8.74 -3.54 -10.73
C ILE A 54 10.19 -3.87 -10.36
N ASP A 55 10.95 -4.33 -11.35
CA ASP A 55 12.40 -4.44 -11.24
C ASP A 55 13.03 -3.07 -11.51
N ALA A 56 13.07 -2.24 -10.46
CA ALA A 56 13.67 -0.91 -10.52
C ALA A 56 15.19 -0.93 -10.25
N MET A 57 15.71 -2.05 -9.74
CA MET A 57 17.14 -2.22 -9.46
C MET A 57 17.61 -3.59 -9.97
N PRO A 58 17.83 -3.71 -11.30
CA PRO A 58 18.21 -4.97 -11.91
C PRO A 58 19.47 -5.57 -11.29
N GLN A 59 19.55 -6.91 -11.32
CA GLN A 59 20.67 -7.67 -10.74
C GLN A 59 20.79 -7.59 -9.22
N THR A 60 19.71 -7.17 -8.54
CA THR A 60 19.63 -7.19 -7.07
C THR A 60 18.41 -8.00 -6.62
N SER A 61 18.32 -8.27 -5.32
CA SER A 61 17.13 -8.92 -4.74
C SER A 61 15.97 -7.95 -4.50
N HIS A 62 16.15 -6.65 -4.80
CA HIS A 62 15.15 -5.62 -4.53
C HIS A 62 14.03 -5.66 -5.55
N VAL A 63 12.80 -5.57 -5.07
CA VAL A 63 11.61 -5.46 -5.91
C VAL A 63 10.76 -4.33 -5.37
N GLU A 64 10.52 -3.33 -6.20
CA GLU A 64 9.55 -2.29 -5.89
C GLU A 64 8.16 -2.80 -6.23
N THR A 65 7.16 -2.54 -5.38
CA THR A 65 5.78 -2.93 -5.64
C THR A 65 4.87 -1.72 -5.49
N VAL A 66 4.05 -1.48 -6.52
CA VAL A 66 2.98 -0.49 -6.48
C VAL A 66 1.66 -1.20 -6.22
N LEU A 67 1.05 -0.92 -5.08
CA LEU A 67 -0.25 -1.42 -4.66
C LEU A 67 -1.31 -0.32 -4.80
N HIS A 68 -2.36 -0.60 -5.55
CA HIS A 68 -3.53 0.26 -5.68
C HIS A 68 -4.66 -0.28 -4.80
N LEU A 69 -5.15 0.54 -3.88
CA LEU A 69 -6.31 0.27 -3.05
C LEU A 69 -7.40 1.31 -3.29
N THR A 70 -8.66 0.88 -3.19
CA THR A 70 -9.85 1.74 -3.23
C THR A 70 -10.71 1.51 -2.01
N ARG A 71 -11.47 2.51 -1.58
CA ARG A 71 -12.48 2.32 -0.53
C ARG A 71 -13.55 1.35 -1.01
N ALA A 72 -13.89 0.35 -0.19
CA ALA A 72 -14.77 -0.76 -0.56
C ALA A 72 -16.21 -0.32 -0.92
N THR A 73 -16.63 0.90 -0.57
CA THR A 73 -17.95 1.48 -0.87
C THR A 73 -18.16 1.87 -2.34
N ARG A 74 -17.13 1.80 -3.19
CA ARG A 74 -17.25 1.96 -4.65
C ARG A 74 -16.55 0.79 -5.35
N ALA A 75 -17.26 -0.33 -5.51
CA ALA A 75 -17.02 -1.23 -6.63
C ALA A 75 -17.97 -0.81 -7.76
N THR A 76 -17.50 0.06 -8.64
CA THR A 76 -18.12 0.26 -9.96
C THR A 76 -17.31 -0.54 -10.96
#